data_AF-A0A3C0EQ02-F1
#
_entry.id   AF-A0A3C0EQ02-F1
#
_cell.length_a   1.000
_cell.length_b   1.000
_cell.length_c   1.000
_cell.angle_alpha   90.00
_cell.angle_beta   90.00
_cell.angle_gamma   90.00
#
_symmetry.space_group_name_H-M   'P 1'
#
loop_
_entity.id
_entity.type
_entity.pdbx_description
1 polymer ?
#
loop_
_entity_poly.entity_id
_entity_poly.type
_entity_poly.pdbx_seq_one_letter_code
_entity_poly.pdbx_strand_id
1 'polypeptide(L)'
;ARRIAYPAKINNQWHVIEQGEKGPTLEAIIPGSLVFSPKKQQLIYRAKSGQLDRFYIDQQMVGEFDEMSNPIFDKGHIAWAARLGNNWHLYIDGIANPTAFSNLVGPPLVTTKYGRFMTMIQQNHSTVPAYSRLVMDKLTTEEALANVNPNSIK
;
A
#
# COMPACT_ATOMS: atom_id res chain seq x y z
N ALA A 1 1.70 -10.92 -22.98
CA ALA A 1 0.23 -10.72 -22.92
C ALA A 1 -0.09 -9.27 -22.54
N ARG A 2 -1.18 -8.69 -23.01
CA ARG A 2 -1.67 -7.37 -22.57
C ARG A 2 -2.68 -7.60 -21.43
N ARG A 3 -2.44 -6.97 -20.27
CA ARG A 3 -3.36 -6.94 -19.12
C ARG A 3 -3.99 -5.55 -19.08
N ILE A 4 -5.30 -5.47 -18.99
CA ILE A 4 -6.06 -4.22 -18.98
C ILE A 4 -6.88 -4.17 -17.70
N ALA A 5 -6.85 -3.02 -17.04
CA ALA A 5 -7.72 -2.73 -15.91
C ALA A 5 -8.24 -1.29 -16.00
N TYR A 6 -9.48 -1.06 -15.58
CA TYR A 6 -10.09 0.27 -15.58
C TYR A 6 -11.15 0.40 -14.48
N PRO A 7 -11.31 1.60 -13.89
CA PRO A 7 -12.43 1.88 -13.00
C PRO A 7 -13.72 2.02 -13.82
N ALA A 8 -14.82 1.47 -13.32
CA ALA A 8 -16.15 1.62 -13.90
C ALA A 8 -17.20 1.80 -12.81
N LYS A 9 -18.21 2.64 -13.07
CA LYS A 9 -19.37 2.78 -12.18
C LYS A 9 -20.55 2.00 -12.76
N ILE A 10 -20.99 0.96 -12.06
CA ILE A 10 -22.06 0.04 -12.47
C ILE A 10 -23.12 0.06 -11.37
N ASN A 11 -24.39 0.29 -11.72
CA ASN A 11 -25.51 0.35 -10.75
C ASN A 11 -25.22 1.29 -9.56
N ASN A 12 -24.65 2.47 -9.86
CA ASN A 12 -24.23 3.48 -8.88
C ASN A 12 -23.08 3.07 -7.93
N GLN A 13 -22.39 1.95 -8.17
CA GLN A 13 -21.26 1.49 -7.37
C GLN A 13 -19.98 1.44 -8.21
N TRP A 14 -18.83 1.74 -7.60
CA TRP A 14 -17.55 1.67 -8.30
C TRP A 14 -16.97 0.26 -8.26
N HIS A 15 -16.31 -0.12 -9.35
CA HIS A 15 -15.58 -1.36 -9.49
C HIS A 15 -14.28 -1.10 -10.25
N VAL A 16 -13.25 -1.89 -9.96
CA VAL A 16 -12.14 -2.07 -10.89
C VAL A 16 -12.47 -3.29 -11.75
N ILE A 17 -12.51 -3.10 -13.07
CA ILE A 17 -12.66 -4.18 -14.03
C ILE A 17 -11.28 -4.58 -14.50
N GLU A 18 -10.96 -5.86 -14.43
CA GLU A 18 -9.69 -6.40 -14.89
C GLU A 18 -9.94 -7.53 -15.88
N GLN A 19 -9.43 -7.42 -17.10
CA GLN A 19 -9.64 -8.41 -18.16
C GLN A 19 -11.13 -8.77 -18.40
N GLY A 20 -12.03 -7.82 -18.17
CA GLY A 20 -13.49 -8.01 -18.28
C GLY A 20 -14.14 -8.58 -17.01
N GLU A 21 -13.36 -9.00 -16.03
CA GLU A 21 -13.87 -9.48 -14.75
C GLU A 21 -14.08 -8.32 -13.78
N LYS A 22 -15.25 -8.33 -13.14
CA LYS A 22 -15.65 -7.29 -12.20
C LYS A 22 -15.09 -7.58 -10.81
N GLY A 23 -14.28 -6.66 -10.30
CA GLY A 23 -13.77 -6.70 -8.93
C GLY A 23 -14.82 -6.34 -7.86
N PRO A 24 -14.37 -6.15 -6.60
CA PRO A 24 -15.22 -5.82 -5.47
C PRO A 24 -16.06 -4.56 -5.71
N THR A 25 -17.15 -4.45 -4.95
CA THR A 25 -17.93 -3.22 -4.84
C THR A 25 -17.18 -2.20 -3.98
N LEU A 26 -17.00 -1.00 -4.52
CA LEU A 26 -16.26 0.10 -3.90
C LEU A 26 -17.16 1.33 -3.82
N GLU A 27 -17.02 2.10 -2.74
CA GLU A 27 -17.72 3.38 -2.58
C GLU A 27 -17.11 4.44 -3.50
N ALA A 28 -15.78 4.54 -3.54
CA ALA A 28 -15.05 5.37 -4.49
C ALA A 28 -13.64 4.81 -4.73
N ILE A 29 -13.12 5.05 -5.92
CA ILE A 29 -11.73 4.72 -6.29
C ILE A 29 -10.92 6.01 -6.23
N ILE A 30 -9.76 5.98 -5.57
CA ILE A 30 -8.90 7.17 -5.46
C ILE A 30 -8.29 7.47 -6.85
N PRO A 31 -8.48 8.68 -7.40
CA PRO A 31 -7.95 9.03 -8.72
C PRO A 31 -6.44 8.80 -8.83
N GLY A 32 -6.01 8.17 -9.93
CA GLY A 32 -4.59 7.89 -10.20
C GLY A 32 -3.96 6.78 -9.36
N SER A 33 -4.72 6.08 -8.51
CA SER A 33 -4.18 5.00 -7.66
C SER A 33 -4.07 3.64 -8.37
N LEU A 34 -4.80 3.44 -9.48
CA LEU A 34 -4.81 2.18 -10.24
C LEU A 34 -3.53 2.04 -11.07
N VAL A 35 -2.62 1.16 -10.65
CA VAL A 35 -1.29 1.02 -11.23
C VAL A 35 -0.92 -0.45 -11.38
N PHE A 36 -0.30 -0.82 -12.51
CA PHE A 36 0.37 -2.11 -12.64
C PHE A 36 1.82 -2.01 -12.14
N SER A 37 2.29 -3.05 -11.46
CA SER A 37 3.72 -3.26 -11.19
C SER A 37 4.57 -3.17 -12.47
N PRO A 38 5.90 -2.90 -12.39
CA PRO A 38 6.75 -2.73 -13.56
C PRO A 38 6.74 -3.92 -14.54
N LYS A 39 6.60 -5.15 -14.02
CA LYS A 39 6.47 -6.38 -14.83
C LYS A 39 5.01 -6.76 -15.13
N LYS A 40 4.04 -5.93 -14.76
CA LYS A 40 2.59 -6.11 -14.89
C LYS A 40 2.04 -7.38 -14.24
N GLN A 41 2.73 -7.88 -13.22
CA GLN A 41 2.37 -9.11 -12.49
C GLN A 41 1.27 -8.85 -11.47
N GLN A 42 1.33 -7.71 -10.80
CA GLN A 42 0.34 -7.24 -9.83
C GLN A 42 -0.34 -5.96 -10.32
N LEU A 43 -1.63 -5.86 -10.04
CA LEU A 43 -2.46 -4.66 -10.14
C LEU A 43 -2.71 -4.13 -8.73
N ILE A 44 -2.49 -2.84 -8.49
CA ILE A 44 -2.79 -2.21 -7.22
C ILE A 44 -3.74 -1.04 -7.40
N TYR A 45 -4.56 -0.78 -6.39
CA TYR A 45 -5.37 0.44 -6.33
C TYR A 45 -5.80 0.76 -4.90
N ARG A 46 -6.24 2.00 -4.71
CA ARG A 46 -6.81 2.48 -3.45
C ARG A 46 -8.27 2.84 -3.64
N ALA A 47 -9.07 2.55 -2.63
CA ALA A 47 -10.47 2.94 -2.57
C ALA A 47 -10.76 3.67 -1.26
N LYS A 48 -11.79 4.51 -1.27
CA LYS A 48 -12.35 5.07 -0.04
C LYS A 48 -13.50 4.19 0.46
N SER A 49 -13.60 4.11 1.78
CA SER A 49 -14.76 3.59 2.51
C SER A 49 -15.04 4.53 3.67
N GLY A 50 -16.00 5.45 3.48
CA GLY A 50 -16.15 6.62 4.33
C GLY A 50 -14.85 7.43 4.42
N GLN A 51 -14.31 7.57 5.64
CA GLN A 51 -13.06 8.30 5.88
C GLN A 51 -11.80 7.45 5.68
N LEU A 52 -11.95 6.13 5.58
CA LEU A 52 -10.84 5.18 5.55
C LEU A 52 -10.34 4.94 4.13
N ASP A 53 -9.04 4.65 4.03
CA ASP A 53 -8.37 4.17 2.82
C ASP A 53 -8.29 2.66 2.83
N ARG A 54 -8.83 2.01 1.80
CA ARG A 54 -8.62 0.58 1.54
C ARG A 54 -7.59 0.39 0.46
N PHE A 55 -6.67 -0.54 0.70
CA PHE A 55 -5.65 -0.94 -0.26
C PHE A 55 -5.98 -2.29 -0.88
N TYR A 56 -5.82 -2.39 -2.20
CA TYR A 56 -6.09 -3.61 -2.94
C TYR A 56 -4.87 -4.03 -3.77
N ILE A 57 -4.61 -5.33 -3.78
CA ILE A 57 -3.65 -6.00 -4.68
C ILE A 57 -4.41 -7.11 -5.39
N ASP A 58 -4.39 -7.10 -6.72
CA ASP A 58 -5.06 -8.08 -7.58
C ASP A 58 -6.52 -8.33 -7.16
N GLN A 59 -7.28 -7.24 -7.02
CA GLN A 59 -8.69 -7.22 -6.60
C GLN A 59 -8.97 -7.65 -5.15
N GLN A 60 -7.96 -8.08 -4.40
CA GLN A 60 -8.09 -8.46 -3.00
C GLN A 60 -7.76 -7.29 -2.08
N MET A 61 -8.62 -7.04 -1.08
CA MET A 61 -8.33 -6.05 -0.05
C MET A 61 -7.20 -6.57 0.84
N VAL A 62 -6.11 -5.83 0.93
CA VAL A 62 -4.95 -6.19 1.75
C VAL A 62 -4.85 -5.33 3.01
N GLY A 63 -5.66 -4.28 3.14
CA GLY A 63 -5.67 -3.47 4.36
C GLY A 63 -6.66 -2.32 4.29
N GLU A 64 -7.03 -1.85 5.46
CA GLU A 64 -7.85 -0.64 5.66
C GLU A 64 -7.16 0.24 6.70
N PHE A 65 -7.06 1.53 6.40
CA PHE A 65 -6.24 2.48 7.14
C PHE A 65 -7.00 3.80 7.33
N ASP A 66 -6.68 4.54 8.38
CA ASP A 66 -7.20 5.91 8.53
C ASP A 66 -6.72 6.81 7.38
N GLU A 67 -5.50 6.57 6.91
CA GLU A 67 -4.90 7.27 5.78
C GLU A 67 -3.75 6.46 5.20
N MET A 68 -3.47 6.60 3.90
CA MET A 68 -2.41 5.88 3.22
C MET A 68 -1.71 6.73 2.16
N SER A 69 -0.42 6.53 1.97
CA SER A 69 0.31 7.07 0.82
C SER A 69 -0.01 6.29 -0.45
N ASN A 70 0.30 6.85 -1.62
CA ASN A 70 0.38 6.01 -2.82
C ASN A 70 1.53 4.99 -2.66
N PRO A 71 1.30 3.70 -2.94
CA PRO A 71 2.35 2.71 -2.91
C PRO A 71 3.36 2.94 -4.02
N ILE A 72 4.59 2.47 -3.78
CA ILE A 72 5.66 2.49 -4.76
C ILE A 72 6.15 1.07 -5.02
N PHE A 73 6.55 0.82 -6.26
CA PHE A 73 7.24 -0.41 -6.63
C PHE A 73 8.74 -0.15 -6.73
N ASP A 74 9.54 -0.99 -6.08
CA ASP A 74 10.98 -0.96 -6.22
C ASP A 74 11.56 -2.38 -6.18
N LYS A 75 12.39 -2.72 -7.17
CA LYS A 75 13.10 -4.01 -7.29
C LYS A 75 12.25 -5.28 -7.06
N GLY A 76 10.94 -5.21 -7.29
CA GLY A 76 10.02 -6.34 -7.11
C GLY A 76 9.29 -6.37 -5.76
N HIS A 77 9.53 -5.37 -4.92
CA HIS A 77 8.83 -5.13 -3.68
C HIS A 77 7.83 -3.98 -3.86
N ILE A 78 6.83 -3.96 -2.99
CA ILE A 78 5.89 -2.86 -2.85
C ILE A 78 6.00 -2.25 -1.45
N ALA A 79 6.05 -0.92 -1.38
CA ALA A 79 6.12 -0.21 -0.11
C ALA A 79 5.07 0.91 -0.05
N TRP A 80 4.52 1.12 1.14
CA TRP A 80 3.60 2.23 1.43
C TRP A 80 3.66 2.65 2.88
N ALA A 81 3.29 3.89 3.15
CA ALA A 81 3.01 4.35 4.50
C ALA A 81 1.50 4.33 4.74
N ALA A 82 1.07 3.90 5.92
CA ALA A 82 -0.32 4.00 6.33
C ALA A 82 -0.47 4.32 7.81
N ARG A 83 -1.56 5.00 8.14
CA ARG A 83 -1.91 5.42 9.50
C ARG A 83 -2.97 4.53 10.11
N LEU A 84 -2.71 4.07 11.33
CA LEU A 84 -3.64 3.39 12.21
C LEU A 84 -3.73 4.16 13.52
N GLY A 85 -4.91 4.72 13.79
CA GLY A 85 -5.11 5.66 14.88
C GLY A 85 -4.21 6.90 14.71
N ASN A 86 -3.36 7.14 15.71
CA ASN A 86 -2.43 8.28 15.70
C ASN A 86 -1.04 7.93 15.18
N ASN A 87 -0.84 6.69 14.71
CA ASN A 87 0.47 6.16 14.39
C ASN A 87 0.56 5.79 12.92
N TRP A 88 1.59 6.29 12.27
CA TRP A 88 1.99 5.87 10.94
C TRP A 88 2.96 4.70 11.00
N HIS A 89 2.79 3.76 10.07
CA HIS A 89 3.64 2.60 9.87
C HIS A 89 4.10 2.55 8.40
N LEU A 90 5.33 2.11 8.19
CA LEU A 90 5.85 1.75 6.87
C LEU A 90 5.60 0.27 6.65
N TYR A 91 4.95 -0.06 5.54
CA TYR A 91 4.73 -1.43 5.11
C TYR A 91 5.63 -1.75 3.93
N ILE A 92 6.24 -2.93 3.96
CA ILE A 92 6.97 -3.53 2.84
C ILE A 92 6.38 -4.91 2.62
N ASP A 93 5.83 -5.15 1.42
CA ASP A 93 5.16 -6.39 1.05
C ASP A 93 4.11 -6.86 2.08
N GLY A 94 3.36 -5.93 2.68
CA GLY A 94 2.34 -6.23 3.69
C GLY A 94 2.86 -6.25 5.13
N ILE A 95 4.17 -6.23 5.34
CA ILE A 95 4.74 -6.30 6.69
C ILE A 95 4.96 -4.90 7.22
N ALA A 96 4.26 -4.56 8.30
CA ALA A 96 4.44 -3.31 9.02
C ALA A 96 5.80 -3.29 9.74
N ASN A 97 6.50 -2.16 9.67
CA ASN A 97 7.63 -1.93 10.54
C ASN A 97 7.15 -1.86 12.01
N PRO A 98 7.95 -2.36 12.97
CA PRO A 98 7.56 -2.39 14.38
C PRO A 98 7.57 -0.98 15.02
N THR A 99 8.24 -0.01 14.41
CA THR A 99 8.35 1.35 14.91
C THR A 99 7.22 2.23 14.36
N ALA A 100 6.25 2.55 15.21
CA ALA A 100 5.23 3.55 14.94
C ALA A 100 5.82 4.97 14.91
N PHE A 101 5.30 5.82 14.03
CA PHE A 101 5.69 7.23 13.92
C PHE A 101 4.48 8.16 14.13
N SER A 102 4.66 9.24 14.88
CA SER A 102 3.59 10.23 15.09
C SER A 102 3.31 11.08 13.84
N ASN A 103 4.30 11.28 12.97
CA ASN A 103 4.16 12.02 11.72
C ASN A 103 4.98 11.36 10.59
N LEU A 104 4.41 11.27 9.40
CA LEU A 104 5.07 10.92 8.15
C LEU A 104 4.64 11.94 7.08
N VAL A 105 5.62 12.58 6.40
CA VAL A 105 5.36 13.58 5.36
C VAL A 105 5.78 13.00 4.02
N GLY A 106 4.78 12.62 3.20
CA GLY A 106 4.97 12.15 1.82
C GLY A 106 5.07 10.63 1.66
N PRO A 107 5.02 10.13 0.40
CA PRO A 107 5.23 8.71 0.12
C PRO A 107 6.65 8.30 0.52
N PRO A 108 6.84 7.08 1.05
CA PRO A 108 8.17 6.63 1.43
C PRO A 108 9.10 6.69 0.22
N LEU A 109 10.28 7.28 0.39
CA LEU A 109 11.35 7.16 -0.60
C LEU A 109 12.03 5.80 -0.41
N VAL A 110 12.41 5.14 -1.51
CA VAL A 110 13.19 3.90 -1.48
C VAL A 110 14.46 4.14 -2.29
N THR A 111 15.62 3.98 -1.65
CA THR A 111 16.93 4.20 -2.28
C THR A 111 17.74 2.92 -2.22
N THR A 112 18.09 2.37 -3.38
CA THR A 112 18.62 1.01 -3.44
C THR A 112 20.14 0.90 -3.43
N LYS A 113 20.85 2.00 -3.16
CA LYS A 113 22.29 1.92 -2.83
C LYS A 113 22.37 1.09 -1.55
N TYR A 114 22.88 -0.13 -1.65
CA TYR A 114 22.99 -1.15 -0.59
C TYR A 114 21.77 -2.04 -0.29
N GLY A 115 20.71 -2.08 -1.10
CA GLY A 115 19.54 -2.93 -0.82
C GLY A 115 18.82 -2.54 0.47
N ARG A 116 18.66 -1.23 0.69
CA ARG A 116 18.05 -0.66 1.89
C ARG A 116 16.75 0.05 1.51
N PHE A 117 15.71 -0.10 2.32
CA PHE A 117 14.53 0.77 2.27
C PHE A 117 14.80 1.95 3.21
N MET A 118 15.02 3.17 2.66
CA MET A 118 15.29 4.36 3.46
C MET A 118 14.17 5.38 3.30
N THR A 119 13.25 5.43 4.26
CA THR A 119 12.27 6.51 4.35
C THR A 119 12.91 7.76 4.97
N MET A 120 12.64 8.96 4.41
CA MET A 120 12.93 10.20 5.11
C MET A 120 11.73 10.54 5.98
N ILE A 121 11.96 10.57 7.29
CA ILE A 121 10.94 10.97 8.27
C ILE A 121 11.36 12.34 8.78
N GLN A 122 10.62 13.39 8.42
CA GLN A 122 10.79 14.69 9.06
C GLN A 122 10.04 14.66 10.40
N GLN A 123 10.75 14.34 11.47
CA GLN A 123 10.26 14.59 12.83
C GLN A 123 10.55 16.05 13.18
N ASN A 124 9.53 16.79 13.63
CA ASN A 124 9.78 18.03 14.35
C ASN A 124 10.61 17.69 15.61
N HIS A 125 11.80 18.29 15.71
CA HIS A 125 12.75 18.32 16.84
C HIS A 125 13.68 17.11 17.11
N SER A 126 14.18 16.40 16.09
CA SER A 126 15.42 15.61 16.27
C SER A 126 16.21 15.47 14.96
N THR A 127 17.50 15.81 15.01
CA THR A 127 18.43 15.91 13.87
C THR A 127 19.07 14.58 13.47
N VAL A 128 18.62 13.44 14.01
CA VAL A 128 19.25 12.13 13.77
C VAL A 128 18.23 11.14 13.21
N PRO A 129 18.30 10.77 11.92
CA PRO A 129 17.48 9.71 11.36
C PRO A 129 17.84 8.36 12.00
N ALA A 130 16.84 7.66 12.54
CA ALA A 130 16.98 6.29 13.01
C ALA A 130 16.76 5.31 11.84
N TYR A 131 17.75 4.46 11.56
CA TYR A 131 17.68 3.43 10.53
C TYR A 131 17.52 2.06 11.18
N SER A 132 16.38 1.39 11.00
CA SER A 132 16.23 -0.02 11.35
C SER A 132 16.47 -0.89 10.10
N ARG A 133 17.37 -1.87 10.23
CA ARG A 133 17.65 -2.87 9.18
C ARG A 133 16.58 -3.96 9.26
N LEU A 134 15.74 -4.04 8.23
CA LEU A 134 14.82 -5.17 8.04
C LEU A 134 15.22 -5.88 6.74
N VAL A 135 15.64 -7.14 6.86
CA VAL A 135 15.80 -8.06 5.73
C VAL A 135 14.55 -8.93 5.79
N MET A 136 13.68 -8.82 4.78
CA MET A 136 12.45 -9.60 4.71
C MET A 136 12.49 -10.42 3.41
N ASP A 137 12.22 -11.72 3.53
CA ASP A 137 12.12 -12.61 2.39
C ASP A 137 10.86 -12.29 1.55
N LYS A 138 10.90 -12.68 0.27
CA LYS A 138 9.79 -12.48 -0.67
C LYS A 138 8.57 -13.28 -0.20
N LEU A 139 7.53 -12.59 0.26
CA LEU A 139 6.24 -13.21 0.58
C LEU A 139 5.41 -13.43 -0.69
N THR A 140 4.71 -14.55 -0.75
CA THR A 140 3.57 -14.76 -1.65
C THR A 140 2.42 -13.84 -1.27
N THR A 141 1.47 -13.62 -2.18
CA THR A 141 0.25 -12.84 -1.90
C THR A 141 -0.47 -13.38 -0.66
N GLU A 142 -0.57 -14.69 -0.52
CA GLU A 142 -1.18 -15.37 0.64
C GLU A 142 -0.41 -15.12 1.95
N GLU A 143 0.93 -15.13 1.91
CA GLU A 143 1.75 -14.81 3.08
C GLU A 143 1.72 -13.31 3.43
N ALA A 144 1.64 -12.42 2.43
CA ALA A 144 1.46 -10.99 2.64
C ALA A 144 0.10 -10.70 3.30
N LEU A 145 -0.96 -11.39 2.87
CA LEU A 145 -2.30 -11.32 3.45
C LEU A 145 -2.36 -11.87 4.87
N ALA A 146 -1.63 -12.94 5.16
CA ALA A 146 -1.53 -13.51 6.50
C ALA A 146 -0.74 -12.62 7.48
N ASN A 147 0.19 -11.80 6.95
CA ASN A 147 1.00 -10.87 7.74
C ASN A 147 0.35 -9.51 7.99
N VAL A 148 -0.78 -9.22 7.33
CA VAL A 148 -1.66 -8.14 7.75
C VAL A 148 -2.34 -8.63 9.02
N ASN A 149 -1.69 -8.37 10.16
CA ASN A 149 -2.21 -8.69 11.48
C ASN A 149 -3.68 -8.24 11.55
N PRO A 150 -4.64 -9.09 11.98
CA PRO A 150 -6.06 -8.74 12.03
C PRO A 150 -6.35 -7.44 12.80
N ASN A 151 -5.49 -7.09 13.77
CA ASN A 151 -5.57 -5.83 14.52
C ASN A 151 -5.13 -4.59 13.73
N SER A 152 -4.60 -4.77 12.52
CA SER A 152 -4.27 -3.69 11.57
C SER A 152 -5.44 -3.34 10.66
N ILE A 153 -6.52 -4.13 10.72
CA ILE A 153 -7.77 -3.88 10.02
C ILE A 153 -8.70 -3.26 11.07
N LYS A 154 -9.19 -2.05 10.80
CA LYS A 154 -10.18 -1.39 11.66
C LYS A 154 -11.58 -1.93 11.45
#